data_AF-A0A9P3ENP0-F1
#
_entry.id   AF-A0A9P3ENP0-F1
#
_cell.length_a   1.000
_cell.length_b   1.000
_cell.length_c   1.000
_cell.angle_alpha   90.00
_cell.angle_beta   90.00
_cell.angle_gamma   90.00
#
_symmetry.space_group_name_H-M   'P 1'
#
loop_
_entity.id
_entity.type
_entity.pdbx_description
1 polymer ?
#
loop_
_entity_poly.entity_id
_entity_poly.type
_entity_poly.pdbx_seq_one_letter_code
_entity_poly.pdbx_strand_id
1 'polypeptide(L)'
;MTETTPEMPKSYLSDTEREGLSPENRYIRESIAAGRAGDEDTSWAWIRLIELPALALRSLRARAGVDFVRAVGLADQAEKTLGKNWQQI
;
A
#
# COMPACT_ATOMS: atom_id res chain seq x y z
N MET A 1 17.85 -3.71 23.65
CA MET A 1 16.74 -3.01 22.97
C MET A 1 16.76 -3.50 21.54
N THR A 2 15.89 -4.44 21.18
CA THR A 2 15.79 -4.91 19.79
C THR A 2 15.04 -3.84 19.00
N GLU A 3 15.78 -3.10 18.19
CA GLU A 3 15.23 -2.22 17.16
C GLU A 3 14.50 -3.13 16.17
N THR A 4 13.18 -3.21 16.27
CA THR A 4 12.36 -3.97 15.32
C THR A 4 12.31 -3.15 14.03
N THR A 5 13.33 -3.29 13.18
CA THR A 5 13.25 -2.83 11.79
C THR A 5 11.95 -3.42 11.23
N PRO A 6 11.01 -2.62 10.70
CA PRO A 6 9.79 -3.17 10.14
C PRO A 6 10.20 -4.19 9.07
N GLU A 7 9.80 -5.44 9.27
CA GLU A 7 10.11 -6.51 8.34
C GLU A 7 9.50 -6.12 7.00
N MET A 8 10.36 -5.91 6.00
CA MET A 8 9.90 -5.56 4.65
C MET A 8 9.03 -6.70 4.12
N PRO A 9 7.92 -6.41 3.42
CA PRO A 9 7.07 -7.46 2.88
C PRO A 9 7.86 -8.40 1.95
N LYS A 10 7.33 -9.61 1.73
CA LYS A 10 7.92 -10.57 0.80
C LYS A 10 8.16 -9.90 -0.57
N SER A 11 9.39 -9.99 -1.06
CA SER A 11 9.77 -9.46 -2.37
C SER A 11 9.37 -10.45 -3.47
N TYR A 12 8.79 -9.91 -4.53
CA TYR A 12 8.38 -10.61 -5.74
C TYR A 12 9.19 -10.19 -6.97
N LEU A 13 9.89 -9.06 -6.90
CA LEU A 13 10.85 -8.64 -7.91
C LEU A 13 12.23 -9.24 -7.66
N SER A 14 12.95 -9.55 -8.74
CA SER A 14 14.39 -9.85 -8.63
C SER A 14 15.20 -8.62 -8.25
N ASP A 15 16.42 -8.81 -7.74
CA ASP A 15 17.32 -7.70 -7.39
C ASP A 15 17.58 -6.78 -8.59
N THR A 16 17.81 -7.35 -9.77
CA THR A 16 18.00 -6.60 -11.02
C THR A 16 16.77 -5.78 -11.41
N GLU A 17 15.56 -6.25 -11.12
CA GLU A 17 14.34 -5.49 -11.38
C GLU A 17 14.11 -4.35 -10.38
N ARG A 18 14.70 -4.45 -9.19
CA ARG A 18 14.66 -3.42 -8.14
C ARG A 18 15.74 -2.35 -8.36
N GLU A 19 16.84 -2.72 -8.99
CA GLU A 19 17.91 -1.82 -9.42
C GLU A 19 17.37 -0.80 -10.44
N GLY A 20 17.68 0.49 -10.23
CA GLY A 20 17.23 1.58 -11.10
C GLY A 20 15.83 2.15 -10.77
N LEU A 21 15.08 1.57 -9.83
CA LEU A 21 13.81 2.14 -9.37
C LEU A 21 14.00 3.07 -8.16
N SER A 22 13.26 4.18 -8.14
CA SER A 22 13.05 4.93 -6.90
C SER A 22 12.33 4.06 -5.86
N PRO A 23 12.48 4.34 -4.55
CA PRO A 23 11.82 3.56 -3.50
C PRO A 23 10.31 3.42 -3.71
N GLU A 24 9.61 4.50 -4.06
CA GLU A 24 8.16 4.49 -4.31
C GLU A 24 7.80 3.62 -5.53
N ASN A 25 8.53 3.76 -6.64
CA ASN A 25 8.31 2.93 -7.83
C ASN A 25 8.60 1.46 -7.55
N ARG A 26 9.57 1.17 -6.69
CA ARG A 26 9.88 -0.19 -6.25
C ARG A 26 8.70 -0.79 -5.50
N TYR A 27 8.13 -0.08 -4.52
CA TYR A 27 7.00 -0.59 -3.74
C TYR A 27 5.76 -0.82 -4.61
N ILE A 28 5.49 0.09 -5.56
CA ILE A 28 4.40 -0.10 -6.52
C ILE A 28 4.63 -1.35 -7.39
N ARG A 29 5.85 -1.54 -7.91
CA ARG A 29 6.15 -2.73 -8.74
C ARG A 29 6.11 -4.03 -7.95
N GLU A 30 6.58 -4.04 -6.71
CA GLU A 30 6.48 -5.18 -5.80
C GLU A 30 5.01 -5.53 -5.51
N SER A 31 4.17 -4.52 -5.25
CA SER A 31 2.73 -4.71 -5.09
C SER A 31 2.10 -5.36 -6.33
N ILE A 32 2.39 -4.83 -7.52
CA ILE A 32 1.87 -5.39 -8.78
C ILE A 32 2.34 -6.83 -8.98
N ALA A 33 3.61 -7.13 -8.67
CA ALA A 33 4.16 -8.48 -8.83
C ALA A 33 3.52 -9.47 -7.85
N ALA A 34 3.31 -9.07 -6.60
CA ALA A 34 2.59 -9.87 -5.60
C ALA A 34 1.14 -10.16 -6.04
N GLY A 35 0.41 -9.14 -6.52
CA GLY A 35 -0.95 -9.32 -7.05
C GLY A 35 -1.02 -10.26 -8.26
N ARG A 36 -0.04 -10.18 -9.17
CA ARG A 36 0.08 -11.12 -10.30
C ARG A 36 0.31 -12.56 -9.87
N ALA A 37 0.98 -12.76 -8.73
CA ALA A 37 1.19 -14.07 -8.12
C ALA A 37 -0.01 -14.55 -7.28
N GLY A 38 -1.06 -13.74 -7.14
CA GLY A 38 -2.24 -14.02 -6.30
C GLY A 38 -2.03 -13.75 -4.82
N ASP A 39 -0.95 -13.10 -4.43
CA ASP A 39 -0.65 -12.70 -3.04
C ASP A 39 -1.11 -11.27 -2.79
N GLU A 40 -2.43 -11.13 -2.62
CA GLU A 40 -3.08 -9.84 -2.36
C GLU A 40 -2.62 -9.23 -1.03
N ASP A 41 -2.36 -10.04 -0.01
CA ASP A 41 -1.92 -9.54 1.30
C ASP A 41 -0.55 -8.84 1.18
N THR A 42 0.40 -9.47 0.50
CA THR A 42 1.70 -8.84 0.22
C THR A 42 1.57 -7.65 -0.72
N SER A 43 0.65 -7.72 -1.70
CA SER A 43 0.37 -6.58 -2.57
C SER A 43 -0.01 -5.33 -1.77
N TRP A 44 -0.98 -5.45 -0.86
CA TRP A 44 -1.40 -4.34 -0.01
C TRP A 44 -0.36 -3.95 1.03
N ALA A 45 0.44 -4.91 1.54
CA ALA A 45 1.55 -4.60 2.45
C ALA A 45 2.57 -3.65 1.81
N TRP A 46 2.89 -3.84 0.52
CA TRP A 46 3.75 -2.91 -0.22
C TRP A 46 3.11 -1.54 -0.43
N ILE A 47 1.81 -1.49 -0.70
CA ILE A 47 1.07 -0.22 -0.87
C ILE A 47 1.01 0.60 0.43
N ARG A 48 0.99 -0.04 1.60
CA ARG A 48 1.01 0.68 2.90
C ARG A 48 2.31 1.46 3.15
N LEU A 49 3.38 1.12 2.43
CA LEU A 49 4.69 1.78 2.57
C LEU A 49 4.82 3.06 1.74
N ILE A 50 3.84 3.37 0.89
CA ILE A 50 3.83 4.60 0.07
C ILE A 50 2.81 5.61 0.59
N GLU A 51 3.11 6.90 0.38
CA GLU A 51 2.15 7.97 0.63
C GLU A 51 1.13 8.07 -0.52
N LEU A 52 -0.06 7.50 -0.34
CA LEU A 52 -1.08 7.50 -1.39
C LEU A 52 -1.69 8.89 -1.58
N PRO A 53 -1.82 9.37 -2.83
CA PRO A 53 -2.47 10.65 -3.09
C PRO A 53 -3.97 10.57 -2.75
N ALA A 54 -4.55 11.72 -2.36
CA ALA A 54 -5.96 11.83 -2.01
C ALA A 54 -6.91 11.22 -3.06
N LEU A 55 -6.59 11.39 -4.35
CA LEU A 55 -7.38 10.83 -5.44
C LEU A 55 -7.41 9.30 -5.43
N ALA A 56 -6.29 8.64 -5.11
CA ALA A 56 -6.21 7.18 -5.03
C ALA A 56 -7.03 6.66 -3.85
N LEU A 57 -6.88 7.28 -2.67
CA LEU A 57 -7.62 6.90 -1.46
C LEU A 57 -9.15 7.08 -1.64
N ARG A 58 -9.58 8.19 -2.26
CA ARG A 58 -10.99 8.41 -2.61
C ARG A 58 -11.52 7.35 -3.58
N SER A 59 -10.74 7.05 -4.63
CA SER A 59 -11.13 6.05 -5.62
C SER A 59 -11.24 4.66 -5.00
N LEU A 60 -10.32 4.31 -4.09
CA LEU A 60 -10.36 3.03 -3.38
C LEU A 60 -11.60 2.93 -2.48
N ARG A 61 -11.86 3.96 -1.67
CA ARG A 61 -13.06 4.03 -0.81
C ARG A 61 -14.35 3.94 -1.64
N ALA A 62 -14.43 4.68 -2.74
CA ALA A 62 -15.63 4.71 -3.58
C ALA A 62 -15.92 3.37 -4.27
N ARG A 63 -14.87 2.63 -4.66
CA ARG A 63 -15.01 1.38 -5.44
C ARG A 63 -15.10 0.13 -4.56
N ALA A 64 -14.38 0.10 -3.44
CA ALA A 64 -14.26 -1.08 -2.58
C ALA A 64 -14.96 -0.91 -1.21
N GLY A 65 -15.35 0.32 -0.86
CA GLY A 65 -16.01 0.62 0.40
C GLY A 65 -15.06 0.90 1.57
N VAL A 66 -15.62 1.44 2.64
CA VAL A 66 -14.87 1.84 3.85
C VAL A 66 -14.24 0.64 4.55
N ASP A 67 -14.98 -0.46 4.65
CA ASP A 67 -14.49 -1.66 5.35
C ASP A 67 -13.30 -2.30 4.62
N PHE A 68 -13.27 -2.22 3.29
CA PHE A 68 -12.10 -2.64 2.53
C PHE A 68 -10.87 -1.80 2.86
N VAL A 69 -10.99 -0.46 2.84
CA VAL A 69 -9.87 0.45 3.18
C VAL A 69 -9.33 0.17 4.58
N ARG A 70 -10.19 -0.18 5.53
CA ARG A 70 -9.78 -0.63 6.88
C ARG A 70 -9.08 -1.99 6.83
N ALA A 71 -9.66 -2.97 6.16
CA ALA A 71 -9.11 -4.32 6.05
C ALA A 71 -7.71 -4.32 5.44
N VAL A 72 -7.47 -3.47 4.44
CA VAL A 72 -6.15 -3.32 3.80
C VAL A 72 -5.24 -2.32 4.53
N GLY A 73 -5.57 -1.89 5.75
CA GLY A 73 -4.66 -1.12 6.61
C GLY A 73 -4.38 0.32 6.15
N LEU A 74 -5.27 0.92 5.36
CA LEU A 74 -5.10 2.29 4.81
C LEU A 74 -5.95 3.34 5.56
N ALA A 75 -6.63 2.97 6.64
CA ALA A 75 -7.53 3.85 7.37
C ALA A 75 -6.83 5.09 7.95
N ASP A 76 -5.67 4.92 8.59
CA ASP A 76 -4.92 6.02 9.20
C ASP A 76 -4.43 7.01 8.15
N GLN A 77 -3.98 6.49 7.02
CA GLN A 77 -3.55 7.30 5.88
C GLN A 77 -4.74 8.03 5.22
N ALA A 78 -5.89 7.37 5.09
CA ALA A 78 -7.11 7.99 4.62
C ALA A 78 -7.55 9.14 5.54
N GLU A 79 -7.50 8.95 6.87
CA GLU A 79 -7.81 10.01 7.83
C GLU A 79 -6.81 11.18 7.74
N LYS A 80 -5.50 10.89 7.68
CA LYS A 80 -4.44 11.90 7.54
C LYS A 80 -4.60 12.73 6.27
N THR A 81 -4.92 12.10 5.15
CA THR A 81 -4.92 12.73 3.82
C THR A 81 -6.27 13.34 3.44
N LEU A 82 -7.39 12.70 3.84
CA LEU A 82 -8.75 13.10 3.46
C LEU A 82 -9.53 13.75 4.61
N GLY A 83 -9.01 13.69 5.84
CA GLY A 83 -9.62 14.22 7.05
C GLY A 83 -10.50 13.21 7.79
N LYS A 84 -10.95 13.59 9.01
CA LYS A 84 -11.72 12.73 9.93
C LYS A 84 -13.03 12.17 9.34
N ASN A 85 -13.60 12.84 8.34
CA ASN A 85 -14.85 12.42 7.69
C ASN A 85 -14.62 11.62 6.40
N TRP A 86 -13.42 11.05 6.21
CA TRP A 86 -13.08 10.30 4.98
C TRP A 86 -14.01 9.13 4.66
N GLN A 87 -14.76 8.64 5.64
CA GLN A 87 -15.72 7.56 5.47
C GLN A 87 -17.01 8.03 4.77
N GLN A 88 -17.27 9.33 4.75
CA GLN A 88 -18.50 9.97 4.24
C GLN A 88 -18.32 10.68 2.89
N ILE A 89 -17.08 10.82 2.41
CA ILE A 89 -16.72 11.47 1.13
C ILE A 89 -16.88 10.57 -0.09
#